data_AF-A0A0R3TGA5-F1
#
_entry.id   AF-A0A0R3TGA5-F1
#
_cell.length_a   1.000
_cell.length_b   1.000
_cell.length_c   1.000
_cell.angle_alpha   90.00
_cell.angle_beta   90.00
_cell.angle_gamma   90.00
#
_symmetry.space_group_name_H-M   'P 1'
#
loop_
_entity.id
_entity.type
_entity.pdbx_description
1 polymer ?
#
loop_
_entity_poly.entity_id
_entity_poly.type
_entity_poly.pdbx_seq_one_letter_code
_entity_poly.pdbx_strand_id
1 'polypeptide(L)'
;MNRARDDSVILDWFNGQLLSKVQCLICARASNTFDEFMYLSVPVPEDGPSDLMHCMKQFFKPERLLGSSQWLCPRCEVPREAQKTFEICRFPDYLIIHLKRFAPHSLDKNKTWFICVLLTSLYCHFL
;
A
#
# COMPACT_ATOMS: atom_id res chain seq x y z
N MET A 1 -19.08 -0.61 -5.64
CA MET A 1 -19.60 -1.99 -5.80
C MET A 1 -21.10 -1.95 -6.13
N ASN A 2 -21.50 -2.49 -7.28
CA ASN A 2 -22.92 -2.74 -7.57
C ASN A 2 -23.31 -4.06 -6.90
N ARG A 3 -23.93 -4.00 -5.70
CA ARG A 3 -24.38 -5.19 -4.95
C ARG A 3 -25.27 -6.16 -5.76
N ALA A 4 -25.83 -5.70 -6.87
CA ALA A 4 -26.62 -6.54 -7.77
C ALA A 4 -25.79 -7.52 -8.63
N ARG A 5 -24.46 -7.41 -8.68
CA ARG A 5 -23.59 -8.28 -9.50
C ARG A 5 -22.47 -8.98 -8.72
N ASP A 6 -22.00 -8.39 -7.63
CA ASP A 6 -20.87 -8.91 -6.84
C ASP A 6 -21.35 -9.21 -5.41
N ASP A 7 -21.98 -10.38 -5.24
CA ASP A 7 -22.49 -10.90 -3.96
C ASP A 7 -21.66 -12.14 -3.57
N SER A 8 -20.73 -11.96 -2.63
CA SER A 8 -19.80 -13.00 -2.21
C SER A 8 -19.37 -12.75 -0.78
N VAL A 9 -19.35 -13.82 0.03
CA VAL A 9 -18.86 -13.80 1.40
C VAL A 9 -17.42 -13.27 1.51
N ILE A 10 -16.60 -13.46 0.46
CA ILE A 10 -15.24 -12.93 0.40
C ILE A 10 -15.27 -11.41 0.31
N LEU A 11 -16.18 -10.84 -0.49
CA LEU A 11 -16.34 -9.41 -0.61
C LEU A 11 -16.95 -8.82 0.67
N ASP A 12 -17.89 -9.51 1.30
CA ASP A 12 -18.46 -9.04 2.56
C ASP A 12 -17.40 -8.93 3.65
N TRP A 13 -16.54 -9.95 3.77
CA TRP A 13 -15.54 -10.02 4.84
C TRP A 13 -14.29 -9.18 4.60
N PHE A 14 -13.75 -9.21 3.38
CA PHE A 14 -12.41 -8.66 3.12
C PHE A 14 -12.44 -7.32 2.38
N ASN A 15 -13.57 -6.87 1.83
CA ASN A 15 -13.61 -5.65 1.04
C ASN A 15 -13.69 -4.39 1.90
N GLY A 16 -12.64 -3.59 1.88
CA GLY A 16 -12.60 -2.23 2.40
C GLY A 16 -12.68 -1.18 1.30
N GLN A 17 -12.54 0.09 1.68
CA GLN A 17 -12.44 1.20 0.74
C GLN A 17 -11.41 2.23 1.22
N LEU A 18 -10.50 2.60 0.34
CA LEU A 18 -9.53 3.67 0.49
C LEU A 18 -10.03 4.94 -0.20
N LEU A 19 -9.72 6.10 0.37
CA LEU A 19 -9.72 7.38 -0.31
C LEU A 19 -8.29 7.71 -0.73
N SER A 20 -8.08 7.73 -2.03
CA SER A 20 -6.87 8.25 -2.68
C SER A 20 -7.10 9.72 -3.01
N LYS A 21 -6.42 10.63 -2.32
CA LYS A 21 -6.49 12.07 -2.59
C LYS A 21 -5.18 12.53 -3.23
N VAL A 22 -5.27 13.18 -4.38
CA VAL A 22 -4.14 13.84 -5.06
C VAL A 22 -4.43 15.34 -5.10
N GLN A 23 -3.55 16.15 -4.52
CA GLN A 23 -3.72 17.61 -4.45
C GLN A 23 -2.54 18.32 -5.11
N CYS A 24 -2.82 19.16 -6.11
CA CYS A 24 -1.83 20.00 -6.76
C CYS A 24 -1.25 21.03 -5.77
N LEU A 25 0.07 21.15 -5.71
CA LEU A 25 0.75 22.08 -4.79
C LEU A 25 0.78 23.52 -5.30
N ILE A 26 0.40 23.77 -6.55
CA ILE A 26 0.37 25.12 -7.15
C ILE A 26 -1.01 25.77 -7.05
N CYS A 27 -2.07 25.06 -7.46
CA CYS A 27 -3.42 25.61 -7.51
C CYS A 27 -4.39 25.05 -6.46
N ALA A 28 -3.89 24.17 -5.57
CA ALA A 28 -4.65 23.48 -4.52
C ALA A 28 -5.83 22.62 -5.00
N ARG A 29 -6.02 22.43 -6.32
CA ARG A 29 -7.05 21.52 -6.85
C ARG A 29 -6.75 20.10 -6.37
N ALA A 30 -7.74 19.49 -5.72
CA ALA A 30 -7.71 18.10 -5.32
C ALA A 30 -8.55 17.21 -6.24
N SER A 31 -8.12 15.97 -6.39
CA SER A 31 -8.87 14.86 -6.96
C SER A 31 -8.98 13.77 -5.92
N ASN A 32 -10.19 13.31 -5.67
CA ASN A 32 -10.50 12.25 -4.71
C ASN A 32 -11.00 11.04 -5.48
N THR A 33 -10.40 9.88 -5.24
CA THR A 33 -10.81 8.60 -5.82
C THR A 33 -11.08 7.63 -4.69
N PHE A 34 -12.21 6.91 -4.75
CA PHE A 34 -12.54 5.87 -3.79
C PHE A 34 -12.20 4.50 -4.38
N ASP A 35 -11.15 3.88 -3.85
CA ASP A 35 -10.61 2.62 -4.34
C ASP A 35 -10.99 1.48 -3.40
N GLU A 36 -11.60 0.42 -3.95
CA GLU A 36 -11.91 -0.78 -3.17
C GLU A 36 -10.65 -1.64 -2.97
N PHE A 37 -10.52 -2.28 -1.81
CA PHE A 37 -9.37 -3.13 -1.52
C PHE A 37 -9.77 -4.39 -0.75
N MET A 38 -9.12 -5.52 -1.05
CA MET A 38 -9.27 -6.76 -0.25
C MET A 38 -8.10 -6.95 0.73
N TYR A 39 -6.95 -6.36 0.43
CA TYR A 39 -5.76 -6.42 1.26
C TYR A 39 -4.93 -5.14 1.08
N LEU A 40 -4.15 -4.78 2.10
CA LEU A 40 -3.20 -3.68 2.02
C LEU A 40 -1.79 -4.22 1.79
N SER A 41 -1.14 -3.76 0.73
CA SER A 41 0.27 -4.07 0.46
C SER A 41 1.17 -3.01 1.07
N VAL A 42 1.65 -3.23 2.29
CA VAL A 42 2.43 -2.24 3.04
C VAL A 42 3.93 -2.37 2.71
N PRO A 43 4.64 -1.25 2.53
CA PRO A 43 6.09 -1.27 2.33
C PRO A 43 6.77 -1.71 3.64
N VAL A 44 7.78 -2.57 3.52
CA VAL A 44 8.67 -2.90 4.62
C VAL A 44 9.91 -2.01 4.49
N PRO A 45 10.22 -1.16 5.50
CA PRO A 45 11.43 -0.36 5.48
C PRO A 45 12.67 -1.24 5.38
N GLU A 46 13.67 -0.76 4.65
CA GLU A 46 14.92 -1.49 4.47
C GLU A 46 15.86 -1.38 5.67
N ASP A 47 15.67 -0.35 6.50
CA ASP A 47 16.58 -0.01 7.59
C ASP A 47 16.03 -0.46 8.94
N GLY A 48 16.51 -1.63 9.39
CA GLY A 48 16.34 -2.10 10.75
C GLY A 48 15.01 -2.81 11.06
N PRO A 49 14.81 -3.21 12.33
CA PRO A 49 13.60 -3.86 12.78
C PRO A 49 12.42 -2.90 12.66
N SER A 50 11.38 -3.32 11.95
CA SER A 50 10.13 -2.58 11.81
C SER A 50 8.97 -3.43 12.32
N ASP A 51 8.09 -2.81 13.10
CA ASP A 51 6.82 -3.41 13.48
C ASP A 51 5.75 -3.12 12.41
N LEU A 52 4.63 -3.84 12.49
CA LEU A 52 3.52 -3.68 11.56
C LEU A 52 2.99 -2.23 11.54
N MET A 53 2.99 -1.58 12.71
CA MET A 53 2.50 -0.21 12.84
C MET A 53 3.37 0.78 12.07
N HIS A 54 4.69 0.57 12.06
CA HIS A 54 5.63 1.36 11.28
C HIS A 54 5.39 1.19 9.78
N CYS A 55 5.17 -0.04 9.30
CA CYS A 55 4.81 -0.30 7.90
C CYS A 55 3.48 0.37 7.50
N MET A 56 2.47 0.32 8.38
CA MET A 56 1.17 0.97 8.18
C MET A 56 1.31 2.50 8.12
N LYS A 57 2.10 3.09 9.04
CA LYS A 57 2.39 4.53 9.03
C LYS A 57 3.06 4.95 7.72
N GLN A 58 3.98 4.14 7.19
CA GLN A 58 4.63 4.42 5.93
C GLN A 58 3.65 4.31 4.74
N PHE A 59 2.72 3.35 4.75
CA PHE A 59 1.69 3.22 3.71
C PHE A 59 0.77 4.46 3.63
N PHE A 60 0.33 4.98 4.78
CA PHE A 60 -0.54 6.17 4.85
C PHE A 60 0.21 7.50 4.83
N LYS A 61 1.54 7.47 4.74
CA LYS A 61 2.35 8.69 4.69
C LYS A 61 2.05 9.45 3.40
N PRO A 62 1.87 10.78 3.47
CA PRO A 62 1.76 11.60 2.27
C PRO A 62 2.99 11.44 1.37
N GLU A 63 2.74 11.13 0.10
CA GLU A 63 3.75 10.99 -0.95
C GLU A 63 3.77 12.26 -1.81
N ARG A 64 4.95 12.80 -2.09
CA ARG A 64 5.10 13.90 -3.06
C ARG A 64 5.38 13.34 -4.44
N LEU A 65 4.55 13.71 -5.39
CA LEU A 65 4.67 13.38 -6.81
C LEU A 65 5.54 14.43 -7.50
N LEU A 66 6.78 14.04 -7.84
CA LEU A 66 7.83 14.92 -8.35
C LEU A 66 8.48 14.33 -9.61
N GLY A 67 9.20 15.16 -10.37
CA GLY A 67 9.94 14.73 -11.56
C GLY A 67 9.06 13.98 -12.58
N SER A 68 9.43 12.74 -12.91
CA SER A 68 8.68 11.89 -13.84
C SER A 68 7.35 11.36 -13.30
N SER A 69 7.09 11.48 -12.00
CA SER A 69 5.84 11.02 -11.35
C SER A 69 4.79 12.12 -11.17
N GLN A 70 5.03 13.31 -11.72
CA GLN A 70 4.14 14.47 -11.59
C GLN A 70 2.70 14.19 -12.07
N TRP A 71 1.75 14.84 -11.41
CA TRP A 71 0.34 14.71 -11.73
C TRP A 71 -0.08 15.76 -12.77
N LEU A 72 -0.77 15.34 -13.83
CA LEU A 72 -1.40 16.27 -14.77
C LEU A 72 -2.61 16.93 -14.09
N CYS A 73 -2.44 18.18 -13.67
CA CYS A 73 -3.48 18.89 -12.96
C CYS A 73 -4.61 19.30 -13.92
N PRO A 74 -5.88 18.92 -13.68
CA PRO A 74 -7.00 19.25 -14.57
C PRO A 74 -7.38 20.73 -14.56
N ARG A 75 -6.83 21.53 -13.64
CA ARG A 75 -7.02 22.99 -13.59
C ARG A 75 -5.86 23.75 -14.24
N CYS A 76 -4.62 23.27 -14.09
CA CYS A 76 -3.45 23.94 -14.68
C CYS A 76 -3.16 23.44 -16.09
N GLU A 77 -3.73 22.29 -16.47
CA GLU A 77 -3.55 21.63 -17.76
C GLU A 77 -2.09 21.31 -18.11
N VAL A 78 -1.24 21.20 -17.08
CA VAL A 78 0.19 20.85 -17.19
C VAL A 78 0.60 19.94 -16.03
N PRO A 79 1.67 19.13 -16.19
CA PRO A 79 2.25 18.36 -15.09
C PRO A 79 2.65 19.29 -13.94
N ARG A 80 2.20 18.97 -12.73
CA ARG A 80 2.51 19.71 -11.51
C ARG A 80 2.94 18.77 -10.41
N GLU A 81 3.75 19.31 -9.52
CA GLU A 81 3.99 18.69 -8.22
C GLU A 81 2.68 18.59 -7.46
N ALA A 82 2.44 17.43 -6.88
CA ALA A 82 1.23 17.12 -6.14
C ALA A 82 1.57 16.31 -4.90
N GLN A 83 0.68 16.35 -3.92
CA GLN A 83 0.73 15.46 -2.77
C GLN A 83 -0.36 14.41 -2.91
N LYS A 84 0.03 13.13 -2.83
CA LYS A 84 -0.86 11.98 -2.79
C LYS A 84 -0.98 11.47 -1.36
N THR A 85 -2.20 11.24 -0.90
CA THR A 85 -2.50 10.68 0.42
C THR A 85 -3.52 9.55 0.29
N PHE A 86 -3.41 8.56 1.16
CA PHE A 86 -4.39 7.49 1.29
C PHE A 86 -5.03 7.57 2.67
N GLU A 87 -6.31 7.23 2.76
CA GLU A 87 -7.06 7.11 4.01
C GLU A 87 -8.01 5.91 3.91
N ILE A 88 -8.27 5.19 5.00
CA ILE A 88 -9.30 4.14 5.00
C ILE A 88 -10.65 4.81 5.27
N CYS A 89 -11.57 4.74 4.32
CA CYS A 89 -12.94 5.22 4.49
C CYS A 89 -13.89 4.13 5.00
N ARG A 90 -13.65 2.88 4.60
CA ARG A 90 -14.42 1.74 5.07
C ARG A 90 -13.45 0.61 5.41
N PHE A 91 -13.50 0.15 6.65
CA PHE A 91 -12.71 -0.98 7.11
C PHE A 91 -13.42 -2.29 6.73
N PRO A 92 -12.70 -3.34 6.29
CA PRO A 92 -13.27 -4.67 6.12
C PRO A 92 -13.48 -5.37 7.48
N ASP A 93 -14.34 -6.38 7.56
CA ASP A 93 -14.49 -7.17 8.80
C ASP A 93 -13.19 -7.92 9.15
N TYR A 94 -12.47 -8.36 8.13
CA TYR A 94 -11.17 -9.01 8.24
C TYR A 94 -10.15 -8.32 7.35
N LEU A 95 -9.12 -7.71 7.95
CA LEU A 95 -8.07 -7.03 7.20
C LEU A 95 -6.90 -7.99 6.90
N ILE A 96 -6.65 -8.21 5.61
CA ILE A 96 -5.43 -8.89 5.16
C ILE A 96 -4.34 -7.85 4.90
N ILE A 97 -3.15 -8.07 5.49
CA ILE A 97 -1.97 -7.23 5.26
C ILE A 97 -0.89 -8.05 4.57
N HIS A 98 -0.52 -7.60 3.38
CA HIS A 98 0.59 -8.12 2.60
C HIS A 98 1.84 -7.28 2.83
N LEU A 99 2.92 -7.90 3.31
CA LEU A 99 4.20 -7.23 3.51
C LEU A 99 5.02 -7.23 2.22
N LYS A 100 5.24 -6.06 1.62
CA LYS A 100 6.02 -5.91 0.39
C LYS A 100 7.52 -6.00 0.69
N ARG A 101 8.01 -7.24 0.84
CA ARG A 101 9.41 -7.57 1.20
C ARG A 101 10.36 -7.74 0.02
N PHE A 102 9.84 -7.82 -1.20
CA PHE A 102 10.65 -8.06 -2.41
C PHE A 102 10.69 -6.79 -3.26
N ALA A 103 11.89 -6.25 -3.50
CA ALA A 103 12.13 -5.12 -4.38
C ALA A 103 13.04 -5.56 -5.56
N PRO A 104 12.73 -5.18 -6.81
CA PRO A 104 13.46 -5.64 -7.99
C PRO A 104 14.86 -5.02 -8.17
N HIS A 105 15.41 -4.30 -7.20
CA HIS A 105 16.66 -3.57 -7.38
C HIS A 105 17.53 -3.42 -6.12
N SER A 106 17.87 -4.52 -5.45
CA SER A 106 19.01 -4.53 -4.51
C SER A 106 20.23 -5.16 -5.19
N LEU A 107 21.04 -4.33 -5.86
CA LEU A 107 22.44 -4.67 -6.19
C LEU A 107 23.32 -4.58 -4.93
N ASP A 108 22.83 -5.11 -3.81
CA ASP A 108 23.55 -5.13 -2.55
C ASP A 108 23.65 -6.58 -2.10
N LYS A 109 24.83 -7.17 -2.30
CA LYS A 109 25.12 -8.59 -2.14
C LYS A 109 25.15 -9.06 -0.67
N ASN A 110 24.85 -8.18 0.28
CA ASN A 110 24.96 -8.45 1.72
C ASN A 110 23.65 -8.39 2.52
N LYS A 111 22.48 -8.22 1.88
CA LYS A 111 21.21 -8.39 2.59
C LYS A 111 20.87 -9.88 2.61
N THR A 112 21.25 -10.56 3.70
CA THR A 112 20.91 -11.96 3.94
C THR A 112 19.41 -12.16 3.79
N TRP A 113 19.06 -12.99 2.82
CA TRP A 113 17.72 -13.43 2.49
C TRP A 113 17.11 -14.26 3.63
N PHE A 114 16.77 -13.65 4.77
CA PHE A 114 15.82 -14.24 5.70
C PHE A 114 14.40 -14.02 5.16
N ILE A 115 14.17 -14.65 4.02
CA ILE A 115 12.85 -15.06 3.58
C ILE A 115 12.34 -15.98 4.70
N CYS A 116 11.40 -15.48 5.48
CA CYS A 116 10.64 -16.27 6.43
C CYS A 116 9.68 -17.17 5.64
N VAL A 117 10.23 -18.14 4.92
CA VAL A 117 9.55 -19.38 4.52
C VAL A 117 10.11 -20.44 5.47
N LEU A 118 9.67 -20.39 6.72
CA LEU A 118 9.63 -21.60 7.55
C LEU A 118 8.30 -22.30 7.25
N LEU A 119 8.21 -22.80 6.02
CA LEU A 119 7.38 -23.94 5.64
C LEU A 119 8.33 -24.77 4.79
N THR A 120 8.98 -25.79 5.36
CA THR A 120 8.40 -27.13 5.38
C THR A 120 8.72 -27.91 6.66
N SER A 121 7.72 -28.65 7.10
CA SER A 121 7.76 -29.69 8.14
C SER A 121 8.90 -30.71 7.97
N LEU A 122 9.30 -31.30 9.12
CA LEU A 122 10.06 -32.55 9.30
C LEU A 122 11.59 -32.52 9.12
N TYR A 123 12.31 -32.53 10.25
CA TYR A 123 13.25 -33.57 10.74
C TYR A 123 14.09 -32.93 11.86
N CYS A 124 13.88 -33.23 13.13
CA CYS A 124 14.42 -34.39 13.87
C CYS A 124 15.72 -34.02 14.66
N HIS A 125 15.71 -34.36 15.96
CA HIS A 125 16.82 -34.51 16.91
C HIS A 125 17.40 -33.29 17.69
N PHE A 126 17.39 -33.44 19.03
CA PHE A 126 17.89 -32.57 20.12
C PHE A 126 17.02 -31.32 20.40
N LEU A 127 16.23 -31.21 21.46
CA LEU A 127 16.19 -31.84 22.80
C LEU A 127 14.73 -31.99 23.24
#